data_AF-A0A314XJC7-F1
#
_entry.id   AF-A0A314XJC7-F1
#
_cell.length_a   1.000
_cell.length_b   1.000
_cell.length_c   1.000
_cell.angle_alpha   90.00
_cell.angle_beta   90.00
_cell.angle_gamma   90.00
#
_symmetry.space_group_name_H-M   'P 1'
#
loop_
_entity.id
_entity.type
_entity.pdbx_description
1 polymer ?
#
loop_
_entity_poly.entity_id
_entity_poly.type
_entity_poly.pdbx_seq_one_letter_code
_entity_poly.pdbx_strand_id
1 'polypeptide(L)'
;MDEEASMCWCGKIATILTSWTDSNPGRRFFMCAAKAVIYGLLKSRNKLEKSVAKARQREKVVWVLLVASGVLFASIILGGMCGCGVNKKRSSELASAIELIEYAHEVNGHVNLCASETMQRNA
;
A
#
# COMPACT_ATOMS: atom_id res chain seq x y z
N MET A 1 37.61 23.23 20.96
CA MET A 1 37.81 22.57 19.65
C MET A 1 37.28 23.54 18.64
N ASP A 2 38.19 24.24 17.98
CA ASP A 2 37.87 25.39 17.16
C ASP A 2 37.04 24.95 15.96
N GLU A 3 35.90 25.61 15.80
CA GLU A 3 34.93 25.43 14.73
C GLU A 3 35.55 26.00 13.44
N GLU A 4 36.46 25.25 12.83
CA GLU A 4 37.10 25.65 11.57
C GLU A 4 36.04 25.61 10.46
N ALA A 5 35.37 26.76 10.31
CA ALA A 5 34.28 26.97 9.38
C ALA A 5 34.76 26.74 7.94
N SER A 6 34.37 25.63 7.35
CA SER A 6 34.71 25.34 5.95
C SER A 6 34.05 26.39 5.04
N MET A 7 34.86 27.10 4.27
CA MET A 7 34.36 28.11 3.33
C MET A 7 33.90 27.45 2.03
N CYS A 8 32.75 27.89 1.53
CA CYS A 8 32.31 27.56 0.20
C CYS A 8 33.07 28.41 -0.83
N TRP A 9 33.13 27.94 -2.07
CA TRP A 9 33.77 28.64 -3.20
C TRP A 9 33.13 30.00 -3.51
N CYS A 10 31.92 30.24 -3.00
CA CYS A 10 31.25 31.55 -3.07
C CYS A 10 31.70 32.55 -1.98
N GLY A 11 32.70 32.20 -1.16
CA GLY A 11 33.22 33.04 -0.06
C GLY A 11 32.34 33.05 1.20
N LYS A 12 31.26 32.26 1.24
CA LYS A 12 30.37 32.14 2.41
C LYS A 12 30.72 30.91 3.24
N ILE A 13 30.54 30.98 4.55
CA ILE A 13 30.65 29.83 5.44
C ILE A 13 29.68 28.73 5.00
N ALA A 14 30.18 27.50 4.85
CA ALA A 14 29.36 26.36 4.51
C ALA A 14 28.52 25.92 5.71
N THR A 15 27.28 25.52 5.43
CA THR A 15 26.37 24.99 6.45
C THR A 15 26.49 23.47 6.49
N ILE A 16 26.61 22.90 7.69
CA ILE A 16 26.53 21.45 7.88
C ILE A 16 25.07 21.02 7.79
N LEU A 17 24.74 20.16 6.83
CA LEU A 17 23.43 19.54 6.68
C LEU A 17 23.52 18.05 6.93
N THR A 18 22.42 17.48 7.43
CA THR A 18 22.27 16.02 7.61
C THR A 18 21.35 15.47 6.53
N SER A 19 21.80 14.42 5.84
CA SER A 19 20.97 13.66 4.91
C SER A 19 19.99 12.78 5.69
N TRP A 20 18.74 12.80 5.26
CA TRP A 20 17.65 11.96 5.76
C TRP A 20 17.03 11.14 4.63
N THR A 21 17.85 10.73 3.67
CA THR A 21 17.45 9.83 2.59
C THR A 21 17.71 8.39 2.99
N ASP A 22 16.91 7.45 2.48
CA ASP A 22 17.02 6.04 2.84
C ASP A 22 18.40 5.44 2.47
N SER A 23 18.99 5.90 1.37
CA SER A 23 20.33 5.47 0.93
C SER A 23 21.48 6.06 1.74
N ASN A 24 21.24 7.11 2.53
CA ASN A 24 22.28 7.83 3.25
C ASN A 24 21.73 8.50 4.51
N PRO A 25 21.26 7.73 5.51
CA PRO A 25 20.69 8.27 6.73
C PRO A 25 21.78 8.83 7.64
N GLY A 26 21.55 10.00 8.23
CA GLY A 26 22.41 10.57 9.27
C GLY A 26 23.76 11.13 8.81
N ARG A 27 24.17 10.93 7.55
CA ARG A 27 25.42 11.48 7.03
C ARG A 27 25.38 13.01 6.99
N ARG A 28 26.40 13.63 7.57
CA ARG A 28 26.59 15.08 7.59
C ARG A 28 27.51 15.49 6.45
N PHE A 29 27.19 16.58 5.77
CA PHE A 29 28.00 17.13 4.68
C PHE A 29 27.93 18.66 4.69
N PHE A 30 28.99 19.29 4.17
CA PHE A 30 29.04 20.74 4.02
C PHE A 30 28.33 21.15 2.72
N MET A 31 27.48 22.17 2.80
CA MET A 31 26.80 22.73 1.64
C MET A 31 26.89 24.26 1.64
N CYS A 32 26.91 24.84 0.46
CA CYS A 32 26.81 26.28 0.29
C CYS A 32 25.56 26.82 1.01
N ALA A 33 25.70 27.88 1.81
CA ALA A 33 24.60 28.48 2.57
C ALA A 33 23.41 28.88 1.68
N ALA A 34 23.66 29.44 0.50
CA ALA A 34 22.59 29.80 -0.44
C ALA A 34 21.80 28.57 -0.93
N LYS A 35 22.49 27.47 -1.22
CA LYS A 35 21.84 26.20 -1.59
C LYS A 35 21.10 25.58 -0.42
N ALA A 36 21.60 25.71 0.81
CA ALA A 36 20.92 25.22 2.01
C ALA A 36 19.55 25.90 2.20
N VAL A 37 19.47 27.21 1.99
CA VAL A 37 18.20 27.96 2.03
C VAL A 37 17.25 27.46 0.94
N ILE A 38 17.70 27.36 -0.31
CA ILE A 38 16.87 26.89 -1.43
C ILE A 38 16.35 25.46 -1.16
N TYR A 39 17.23 24.57 -0.69
CA TYR A 39 16.84 23.20 -0.34
C TYR A 39 15.81 23.16 0.79
N GLY A 40 15.99 23.99 1.82
CA GLY A 40 15.02 24.14 2.91
C GLY A 40 13.64 24.58 2.41
N LEU A 41 13.59 25.59 1.53
CA LEU A 41 12.35 26.08 0.93
C LEU A 41 11.67 25.02 0.06
N LEU A 42 12.43 24.32 -0.79
CA LEU A 42 11.92 23.23 -1.63
C LEU A 42 11.37 22.07 -0.78
N LYS A 43 12.06 21.71 0.30
CA LYS A 43 11.59 20.67 1.23
C LYS A 43 10.28 21.07 1.89
N SER A 44 10.17 22.31 2.36
CA SER A 44 8.93 22.85 2.95
C SER A 44 7.78 22.89 1.94
N ARG A 45 8.05 23.31 0.70
CA ARG A 45 7.08 23.26 -0.40
C ARG A 45 6.59 21.84 -0.68
N ASN A 46 7.49 20.87 -0.84
CA ASN A 46 7.13 19.48 -1.09
C ASN A 46 6.30 18.90 0.08
N LYS A 47 6.63 19.26 1.33
CA LYS A 47 5.83 18.87 2.50
C LYS A 47 4.41 19.47 2.42
N LEU A 48 4.29 20.74 2.03
CA LEU A 48 2.99 21.40 1.88
C LEU A 48 2.18 20.79 0.74
N GLU A 49 2.79 20.56 -0.42
CA GLU A 49 2.13 19.94 -1.58
C GLU A 49 1.58 18.55 -1.24
N LYS A 50 2.30 17.75 -0.47
CA LYS A 50 1.80 16.46 0.04
C LYS A 50 0.58 16.63 0.95
N SER A 51 0.57 17.63 1.83
CA SER A 51 -0.58 17.92 2.69
C SER A 51 -1.79 18.40 1.89
N VAL A 52 -1.58 19.26 0.90
CA VAL A 52 -2.63 19.78 -0.01
C VAL A 52 -3.19 18.66 -0.88
N ALA A 53 -2.35 17.80 -1.45
CA ALA A 53 -2.78 16.66 -2.24
C ALA A 53 -3.67 15.71 -1.41
N LYS A 54 -3.29 15.43 -0.16
CA LYS A 54 -4.11 14.63 0.77
C LYS A 54 -5.44 15.31 1.11
N ALA A 55 -5.46 16.63 1.30
CA ALA A 55 -6.68 17.38 1.56
C ALA A 55 -7.64 17.30 0.35
N ARG A 56 -7.14 17.51 -0.87
CA ARG A 56 -7.93 17.43 -2.10
C ARG A 56 -8.47 16.02 -2.37
N GLN A 57 -7.74 14.97 -1.98
CA GLN A 57 -8.25 13.60 -2.10
C GLN A 57 -9.49 13.37 -1.23
N ARG A 58 -9.53 13.90 0.00
CA ARG A 58 -10.70 13.73 0.88
C ARG A 58 -11.96 14.33 0.29
N GLU A 59 -11.86 15.54 -0.25
CA GLU A 59 -12.97 16.22 -0.90
C GLU A 59 -13.53 15.42 -2.08
N LYS A 60 -12.64 14.94 -2.97
CA LYS A 60 -13.04 14.12 -4.13
C LYS A 60 -13.66 12.80 -3.70
N VAL A 61 -13.13 12.14 -2.68
CA VAL A 61 -13.66 10.87 -2.17
C VAL A 61 -15.07 11.06 -1.60
N VAL A 62 -15.29 12.11 -0.80
CA VAL A 62 -16.62 12.42 -0.28
C VAL A 62 -17.61 12.67 -1.42
N TRP A 63 -17.23 13.48 -2.41
CA TRP A 63 -18.10 13.74 -3.57
C TRP A 63 -18.40 12.47 -4.38
N VAL A 64 -17.40 11.63 -4.63
CA VAL A 64 -17.57 10.34 -5.33
C VAL A 64 -18.49 9.41 -4.55
N LEU A 65 -18.35 9.31 -3.23
CA LEU A 65 -19.23 8.48 -2.40
C LEU A 65 -20.68 8.99 -2.40
N LEU A 66 -20.89 10.30 -2.36
CA LEU A 66 -22.22 10.91 -2.45
C LEU A 66 -22.89 10.67 -3.81
N VAL A 67 -22.13 10.81 -4.90
CA VAL A 67 -22.67 10.53 -6.25
C VAL A 67 -22.95 9.04 -6.42
N ALA A 68 -22.04 8.16 -5.97
CA ALA A 68 -22.21 6.72 -6.07
C ALA A 68 -23.43 6.23 -5.27
N SER A 69 -23.64 6.73 -4.05
CA SER A 69 -24.81 6.37 -3.24
C SER A 69 -26.11 6.84 -3.90
N GLY A 70 -26.12 8.04 -4.49
CA GLY A 70 -27.27 8.53 -5.27
C GLY A 70 -27.60 7.67 -6.48
N VAL A 71 -26.58 7.23 -7.24
CA VAL A 71 -26.75 6.34 -8.40
C VAL A 71 -27.29 4.97 -7.97
N LEU A 72 -26.77 4.40 -6.87
CA LEU A 72 -27.27 3.14 -6.31
C LEU A 72 -28.73 3.27 -5.87
N PHE A 73 -29.07 4.36 -5.17
CA PHE A 73 -30.43 4.62 -4.72
C PHE A 73 -31.39 4.78 -5.92
N ALA A 74 -31.00 5.58 -6.93
CA ALA A 74 -31.78 5.74 -8.15
C ALA A 74 -31.96 4.40 -8.89
N SER A 75 -30.93 3.54 -8.90
CA SER A 75 -31.02 2.20 -9.50
C SER A 75 -32.01 1.29 -8.77
N ILE A 76 -32.18 1.43 -7.46
CA ILE A 76 -33.16 0.68 -6.67
C ILE A 76 -34.58 1.22 -6.91
N ILE A 77 -34.75 2.54 -6.99
CA ILE A 77 -36.07 3.16 -7.19
C ILE A 77 -36.55 2.98 -8.64
N LEU A 78 -35.69 3.22 -9.63
CA LEU A 78 -36.01 3.03 -11.04
C LEU A 78 -35.98 1.55 -11.45
N GLY A 79 -35.14 0.74 -10.80
CA GLY A 79 -35.07 -0.72 -10.96
C GLY A 79 -36.03 -1.50 -10.04
N GLY A 80 -36.91 -0.81 -9.29
CA GLY A 80 -37.97 -1.42 -8.48
C GLY A 80 -39.00 -2.23 -9.30
N MET A 81 -38.87 -2.24 -10.62
CA MET A 81 -39.46 -3.24 -11.52
C MET A 81 -38.39 -3.92 -12.39
N CYS A 82 -37.33 -4.47 -11.80
CA CYS A 82 -36.56 -5.57 -12.36
C CYS A 82 -35.57 -6.04 -11.30
N GLY A 83 -35.89 -7.14 -10.61
CA GLY A 83 -34.88 -7.91 -9.91
C GLY A 83 -33.83 -8.39 -10.90
N CYS A 84 -32.70 -7.71 -10.96
CA CYS A 84 -31.53 -8.15 -11.73
C CYS A 84 -30.52 -8.78 -10.78
N GLY A 85 -30.37 -10.09 -10.96
CA GLY A 85 -29.76 -11.02 -10.05
C GLY A 85 -28.30 -10.76 -9.71
N VAL A 86 -27.99 -11.05 -8.44
CA VAL A 86 -26.67 -11.54 -8.04
C VAL A 86 -26.31 -12.69 -8.98
N ASN A 87 -25.16 -12.55 -9.64
CA ASN A 87 -24.63 -13.51 -10.60
C ASN A 87 -24.53 -14.92 -9.96
N LYS A 88 -25.50 -15.79 -10.26
CA LYS A 88 -25.62 -17.15 -9.72
C LYS A 88 -24.47 -18.08 -10.14
N LYS A 89 -23.66 -17.69 -11.13
CA LYS A 89 -22.58 -18.51 -11.69
C LYS A 89 -21.43 -18.74 -10.70
N ARG A 90 -21.17 -17.80 -9.78
CA ARG A 90 -20.09 -17.94 -8.78
C ARG A 90 -20.44 -18.90 -7.63
N SER A 91 -21.73 -19.09 -7.33
CA SER A 91 -22.18 -19.93 -6.21
C SER A 91 -22.10 -21.43 -6.53
N SER A 92 -22.38 -21.83 -7.78
CA SER A 92 -22.27 -23.24 -8.19
C SER A 92 -20.82 -23.71 -8.31
N GLU A 93 -19.91 -22.86 -8.78
CA GLU A 93 -18.49 -23.23 -8.94
C GLU A 93 -17.77 -23.36 -7.58
N LEU A 94 -18.18 -22.58 -6.57
CA LEU A 94 -17.63 -22.69 -5.23
C LEU A 94 -18.07 -23.99 -4.52
N ALA A 95 -19.30 -24.44 -4.76
CA ALA A 95 -19.82 -25.69 -4.18
C ALA A 95 -19.07 -26.93 -4.70
N SER A 96 -18.83 -27.00 -6.02
CA SER A 96 -18.06 -28.10 -6.63
C SER A 96 -16.60 -28.12 -6.22
N ALA A 97 -15.98 -26.95 -6.01
CA ALA A 97 -14.60 -26.85 -5.55
C ALA A 97 -14.44 -27.34 -4.10
N ILE A 98 -15.44 -27.11 -3.25
CA ILE A 98 -15.42 -27.58 -1.85
C ILE A 98 -15.51 -29.11 -1.79
N GLU A 99 -16.38 -29.75 -2.57
CA GLU A 99 -16.46 -31.22 -2.62
C GLU A 99 -15.16 -31.86 -3.12
N LEU A 100 -14.49 -31.25 -4.11
CA LEU A 100 -13.20 -31.74 -4.60
C LEU A 100 -12.08 -31.60 -3.55
N ILE A 101 -12.11 -30.54 -2.74
CA ILE A 101 -11.14 -30.34 -1.65
C ILE A 101 -11.39 -31.36 -0.53
N GLU A 102 -12.64 -31.62 -0.17
CA GLU A 102 -13.01 -32.59 0.85
C GLU A 102 -12.63 -34.02 0.42
N TYR A 103 -12.92 -34.40 -0.83
CA TYR A 103 -12.49 -35.67 -1.41
C TYR A 103 -10.96 -35.80 -1.47
N ALA A 104 -10.25 -34.76 -1.89
CA ALA A 104 -8.79 -34.79 -1.94
C ALA A 104 -8.16 -34.90 -0.54
N HIS A 105 -8.78 -34.30 0.49
CA HIS A 105 -8.32 -34.43 1.86
C HIS A 105 -8.55 -35.84 2.42
N GLU A 106 -9.70 -36.46 2.11
CA GLU A 106 -10.00 -37.84 2.51
C GLU A 106 -9.07 -38.86 1.83
N VAL A 107 -8.83 -38.72 0.53
CA VAL A 107 -7.89 -39.60 -0.20
C VAL A 107 -6.46 -39.45 0.32
N ASN A 108 -5.98 -38.22 0.59
CA ASN A 108 -4.65 -38.02 1.17
C ASN A 108 -4.54 -38.55 2.61
N GLY A 109 -5.62 -38.54 3.38
CA GLY A 109 -5.68 -39.20 4.68
C GLY A 109 -5.54 -40.72 4.57
N HIS A 110 -6.21 -41.33 3.60
CA HIS A 110 -6.17 -42.78 3.35
C HIS A 110 -4.80 -43.25 2.82
N VAL A 111 -4.16 -42.44 1.95
CA VAL A 111 -2.80 -42.71 1.45
C VAL A 111 -1.77 -42.64 2.58
N ASN A 112 -1.87 -41.66 3.49
CA ASN A 112 -0.98 -41.57 4.64
C ASN A 112 -1.16 -42.73 5.63
N LEU A 113 -2.38 -43.21 5.84
CA LEU A 113 -2.63 -44.40 6.67
C LEU A 113 -1.98 -45.65 6.06
N CYS A 114 -2.19 -45.91 4.76
CA CYS A 114 -1.56 -47.04 4.06
C CYS A 114 -0.03 -46.95 4.02
N ALA A 115 0.54 -45.74 3.90
CA ALA A 115 1.99 -45.53 3.96
C ALA A 115 2.56 -45.84 5.36
N SER A 116 1.81 -45.52 6.42
CA SER A 116 2.23 -45.83 7.80
C SER A 116 2.16 -47.33 8.13
N GLU A 117 1.14 -48.04 7.63
CA GLU A 117 0.98 -49.48 7.85
C GLU A 117 2.00 -50.32 7.08
N THR A 118 2.46 -49.85 5.90
CA THR A 118 3.49 -50.53 5.11
C THR A 118 4.89 -50.34 5.68
N MET A 119 5.16 -49.23 6.37
CA MET A 119 6.41 -49.06 7.13
C MET A 119 6.46 -49.93 8.39
N GLN A 120 5.35 -50.12 9.12
CA GLN A 120 5.32 -51.00 10.30
C GLN A 120 5.42 -52.50 9.96
N ARG A 121 5.12 -52.90 8.72
CA ARG A 121 5.15 -54.30 8.29
C ARG A 121 6.52 -54.77 7.76
N ASN A 122 7.44 -53.83 7.49
CA ASN A 122 8.78 -54.08 6.94
C ASN A 122 9.92 -53.70 7.92
N ALA A 123 9.60 -53.50 9.21
CA ALA A 123 10.56 -53.34 10.32
C ALA A 123 10.57 -54.61 11.17
#